data_AF-A0A015MDF2-F1
#
_entry.id   AF-A0A015MDF2-F1
#
_cell.length_a   1.000
_cell.length_b   1.000
_cell.length_c   1.000
_cell.angle_alpha   90.00
_cell.angle_beta   90.00
_cell.angle_gamma   90.00
#
_symmetry.space_group_name_H-M   'P 1'
#
loop_
_entity.id
_entity.type
_entity.pdbx_description
1 polymer ?
#
loop_
_entity_poly.entity_id
_entity_poly.type
_entity_poly.pdbx_seq_one_letter_code
_entity_poly.pdbx_strand_id
1 'polypeptide(L)'
;MVVKNTHSHPPPPPHRTPNHLQQDLKSLIENSNDLLIDSTSRRLISGPLIKAVFGETVLADVHASMNNIDKLCNIIMREQKLLHPYGQGIMGVVHAFNQNESNLHDYIQRITFMDDGHIMILCMFKLQAEHMSKFKYFMVDISYKRVFGEINELEFNAYDENNNSVYY
;
A
#
# COMPACT_ATOMS: atom_id res chain seq x y z
N MET A 1 17.47 53.11 -9.47
CA MET A 1 18.83 52.70 -9.89
C MET A 1 18.84 51.17 -9.98
N VAL A 2 18.80 50.62 -11.20
CA VAL A 2 18.82 49.16 -11.41
C VAL A 2 20.27 48.77 -11.71
N VAL A 3 20.92 48.10 -10.75
CA VAL A 3 22.28 47.60 -10.93
C VAL A 3 22.21 46.31 -11.76
N LYS A 4 22.59 46.39 -13.04
CA LYS A 4 22.80 45.22 -13.90
C LYS A 4 24.20 44.65 -13.65
N ASN A 5 24.41 43.98 -12.53
CA ASN A 5 25.61 43.16 -12.38
C ASN A 5 25.46 41.93 -13.27
N THR A 6 26.36 41.78 -14.24
CA THR A 6 26.53 40.53 -15.00
C THR A 6 26.92 39.43 -14.02
N HIS A 7 26.01 38.49 -13.76
CA HIS A 7 26.31 37.32 -12.94
C HIS A 7 27.44 36.51 -13.61
N SER A 8 28.58 36.36 -12.94
CA SER A 8 29.78 35.66 -13.46
C SER A 8 29.88 34.20 -13.02
N HIS A 9 28.86 33.70 -12.32
CA HIS A 9 28.77 32.32 -11.88
C HIS A 9 27.78 31.57 -12.77
N PRO A 10 28.03 30.27 -13.02
CA PRO A 10 27.02 29.45 -13.66
C PRO A 10 25.73 29.48 -12.83
N PRO A 11 24.56 29.46 -13.49
CA PRO A 11 23.29 29.40 -12.78
C PRO A 11 23.29 28.19 -11.82
N PRO A 12 22.67 28.32 -10.64
CA PRO A 12 22.63 27.23 -9.68
C PRO A 12 21.98 26.00 -10.32
N PRO A 13 22.38 24.78 -9.92
CA PRO A 13 21.80 23.56 -10.45
C PRO A 13 20.27 23.58 -10.34
N PRO A 14 19.55 23.05 -11.35
CA PRO A 14 18.10 23.04 -11.34
C PRO A 14 17.57 22.28 -10.11
N HIS A 15 17.00 23.03 -9.17
CA HIS A 15 16.45 22.49 -7.92
C HIS A 15 15.04 21.90 -8.12
N ARG A 16 14.33 22.34 -9.17
CA ARG A 16 12.98 21.85 -9.48
C ARG A 16 13.06 20.59 -10.32
N THR A 17 12.23 19.62 -9.97
CA THR A 17 12.08 18.38 -10.72
C THR A 17 11.28 18.71 -11.99
N PRO A 18 11.80 18.47 -13.20
CA PRO A 18 11.07 18.64 -14.44
C PRO A 18 9.69 17.96 -14.41
N ASN A 19 8.70 18.56 -15.09
CA ASN A 19 7.32 18.06 -15.06
C ASN A 19 7.17 16.66 -15.66
N HIS A 20 7.92 16.33 -16.72
CA HIS A 20 7.86 14.99 -17.33
C HIS A 20 8.31 13.91 -16.33
N LEU A 21 9.38 14.15 -15.57
CA LEU A 21 9.83 13.22 -14.51
C LEU A 21 8.80 13.07 -13.37
N GLN A 22 8.03 14.11 -13.06
CA GLN A 22 6.92 13.99 -12.11
C GLN A 22 5.78 13.15 -12.68
N GLN A 23 5.50 13.25 -13.98
CA GLN A 23 4.49 12.43 -14.65
C GLN A 23 4.93 10.96 -14.70
N ASP A 24 6.20 10.70 -15.02
CA ASP A 24 6.76 9.34 -15.03
C ASP A 24 6.70 8.69 -13.64
N LEU A 25 7.01 9.45 -12.58
CA LEU A 25 6.84 9.02 -11.18
C LEU A 25 5.38 8.72 -10.85
N LYS A 26 4.45 9.55 -11.32
CA LYS A 26 3.03 9.35 -11.10
C LYS A 26 2.54 8.06 -11.78
N SER A 27 2.89 7.88 -13.05
CA SER A 27 2.57 6.65 -13.78
C SER A 27 3.22 5.42 -13.15
N LEU A 28 4.42 5.55 -12.59
CA LEU A 28 5.04 4.48 -11.82
C LEU A 28 4.20 4.11 -10.59
N ILE A 29 3.70 5.08 -9.83
CA ILE A 29 2.85 4.84 -8.65
C ILE A 29 1.53 4.19 -9.05
N GLU A 30 0.87 4.71 -10.09
CA GLU A 30 -0.40 4.16 -10.60
C GLU A 30 -0.24 2.70 -11.07
N ASN A 31 0.82 2.40 -11.83
CA ASN A 31 1.08 1.04 -12.34
C ASN A 31 1.63 0.07 -11.28
N SER A 32 2.29 0.58 -10.24
CA SER A 32 2.83 -0.26 -9.17
C SER A 32 1.78 -0.64 -8.13
N ASN A 33 0.70 0.13 -7.97
CA ASN A 33 -0.42 -0.24 -7.10
C ASN A 33 -1.07 -1.57 -7.50
N ASP A 34 -1.12 -1.91 -8.79
CA ASP A 34 -1.65 -3.21 -9.26
C ASP A 34 -0.73 -4.40 -8.92
N LEU A 35 0.57 -4.16 -8.76
CA LEU A 35 1.59 -5.21 -8.55
C LEU A 35 2.13 -5.27 -7.12
N LEU A 36 1.93 -4.22 -6.32
CA LEU A 36 2.53 -4.06 -4.99
C LEU A 36 1.54 -3.31 -4.10
N ILE A 37 0.63 -4.06 -3.48
CA ILE A 37 -0.39 -3.63 -2.48
C ILE A 37 0.19 -2.82 -1.29
N ASP A 38 1.50 -2.60 -1.23
CA ASP A 38 2.18 -1.94 -0.13
C ASP A 38 3.46 -1.24 -0.63
N SER A 39 3.30 -0.34 -1.62
CA SER A 39 4.41 0.42 -2.18
C SER A 39 4.88 1.49 -1.18
N THR A 40 5.72 1.11 -0.23
CA THR A 40 6.48 2.08 0.56
C THR A 40 7.38 2.91 -0.36
N SER A 41 7.62 4.19 -0.03
CA SER A 41 8.51 5.07 -0.81
C SER A 41 9.86 4.40 -1.11
N ARG A 42 10.36 3.57 -0.18
CA ARG A 42 11.59 2.79 -0.33
C ARG A 42 11.51 1.71 -1.42
N ARG A 43 10.36 1.02 -1.59
CA ARG A 43 10.15 0.03 -2.66
C ARG A 43 10.05 0.68 -4.04
N LEU A 44 9.38 1.83 -4.12
CA LEU A 44 9.31 2.64 -5.34
C LEU A 44 10.69 3.16 -5.77
N ILE A 45 11.57 3.42 -4.80
CA ILE A 45 12.97 3.84 -5.00
C ILE A 45 13.91 2.63 -5.21
N SER A 46 13.39 1.42 -5.52
CA SER A 46 14.25 0.28 -5.83
C SER A 46 14.86 0.37 -7.23
N GLY A 47 16.14 -0.01 -7.35
CA GLY A 47 16.91 0.06 -8.61
C GLY A 47 16.24 -0.60 -9.83
N PRO A 48 15.55 -1.76 -9.71
CA PRO A 48 14.86 -2.37 -10.86
C PRO A 48 13.71 -1.53 -11.43
N LEU A 49 12.91 -0.88 -10.57
CA LEU A 49 11.80 -0.02 -11.01
C LEU A 49 12.33 1.29 -11.61
N ILE A 50 13.37 1.87 -11.01
CA ILE A 50 14.03 3.07 -11.52
C ILE A 50 14.57 2.80 -12.94
N LYS A 51 15.22 1.66 -13.15
CA LYS A 51 15.74 1.28 -14.47
C LYS A 51 14.64 1.05 -15.49
N ALA A 52 13.52 0.46 -15.09
CA ALA A 52 12.41 0.21 -16.00
C ALA A 52 11.73 1.50 -16.48
N VAL A 53 11.59 2.50 -15.61
CA VAL A 53 10.86 3.75 -15.90
C VAL A 53 11.76 4.83 -16.47
N PHE A 54 12.96 5.00 -15.90
CA PHE A 54 13.87 6.10 -16.22
C PHE A 54 15.08 5.67 -17.04
N GLY A 55 15.26 4.36 -17.29
CA GLY A 55 16.43 3.81 -17.99
C GLY A 55 17.70 3.75 -17.14
N GLU A 56 17.74 4.43 -16.01
CA GLU A 56 18.91 4.54 -15.12
C GLU A 56 18.79 3.66 -13.88
N THR A 57 19.93 3.28 -13.29
CA THR A 57 19.94 2.45 -12.07
C THR A 57 19.90 3.28 -10.78
N VAL A 58 20.24 4.57 -10.85
CA VAL A 58 20.32 5.49 -9.71
C VAL A 58 19.51 6.75 -10.00
N LEU A 59 18.70 7.20 -9.04
CA LEU A 59 17.87 8.41 -9.18
C LEU A 59 18.68 9.69 -9.39
N ALA A 60 19.91 9.74 -8.85
CA ALA A 60 20.81 10.86 -9.03
C ALA A 60 21.21 11.05 -10.51
N ASP A 61 21.29 9.94 -11.28
CA ASP A 61 21.63 9.96 -12.70
C ASP A 61 20.44 10.41 -13.56
N VAL A 62 19.21 10.25 -13.07
CA VAL A 62 17.99 10.75 -13.73
C VAL A 62 17.91 12.28 -13.66
N HIS A 63 18.05 12.86 -12.46
CA HIS A 63 18.12 14.30 -12.26
C HIS A 63 18.64 14.65 -10.87
N ALA A 64 19.43 15.72 -10.74
CA ALA A 64 19.99 16.16 -9.45
C ALA A 64 18.92 16.39 -8.35
N SER A 65 17.73 16.85 -8.73
CA SER A 65 16.61 17.04 -7.78
C SER A 65 16.00 15.73 -7.26
N MET A 66 16.24 14.60 -7.93
CA MET A 66 15.74 13.27 -7.55
C MET A 66 16.68 12.55 -6.57
N ASN A 67 17.86 13.10 -6.33
CA ASN A 67 18.74 12.64 -5.24
C ASN A 67 18.23 13.07 -3.84
N ASN A 68 17.18 13.90 -3.78
CA ASN A 68 16.53 14.26 -2.51
C ASN A 68 15.39 13.26 -2.21
N ILE A 69 15.72 12.27 -1.38
CA ILE A 69 14.79 11.19 -0.98
C ILE A 69 13.57 11.77 -0.26
N ASP A 70 13.71 12.77 0.62
CA ASP A 70 12.58 13.35 1.36
C ASP A 70 11.58 14.02 0.40
N LYS A 71 12.08 14.71 -0.62
CA LYS A 71 11.25 15.33 -1.65
C LYS A 71 10.50 14.29 -2.47
N LEU A 72 11.15 13.18 -2.81
CA LEU A 72 10.50 12.06 -3.50
C LEU A 72 9.43 11.40 -2.61
N CYS A 73 9.75 11.13 -1.34
CA CYS A 73 8.79 10.62 -0.38
C CYS A 73 7.56 11.53 -0.28
N ASN A 74 7.75 12.85 -0.25
CA ASN A 74 6.64 13.81 -0.22
C ASN A 74 5.77 13.76 -1.49
N ILE A 75 6.37 13.62 -2.68
CA ILE A 75 5.63 13.47 -3.93
C ILE A 75 4.83 12.16 -3.92
N ILE A 76 5.47 11.05 -3.55
CA ILE A 76 4.83 9.72 -3.46
C ILE A 76 3.66 9.74 -2.48
N MET A 77 3.87 10.24 -1.26
CA MET A 77 2.84 10.31 -0.23
C MET A 77 1.66 11.19 -0.68
N ARG A 78 1.93 12.26 -1.44
CA ARG A 78 0.88 13.11 -1.98
C ARG A 78 0.03 12.37 -3.02
N GLU A 79 0.66 11.69 -3.97
CA GLU A 79 -0.07 10.93 -5.00
C GLU A 79 -0.84 9.76 -4.37
N GLN A 80 -0.24 9.04 -3.42
CA GLN A 80 -0.94 7.97 -2.68
C GLN A 80 -2.17 8.48 -1.92
N LYS A 81 -2.10 9.66 -1.30
CA LYS A 81 -3.27 10.29 -0.65
C LYS A 81 -4.37 10.69 -1.63
N LEU A 82 -4.03 11.02 -2.88
CA LEU A 82 -5.01 11.33 -3.91
C LEU A 82 -5.70 10.05 -4.42
N LEU A 83 -4.96 8.95 -4.55
CA LEU A 83 -5.48 7.65 -4.96
C LEU A 83 -6.31 6.98 -3.86
N HIS A 84 -5.89 7.12 -2.60
CA HIS A 84 -6.55 6.54 -1.42
C HIS A 84 -6.92 7.64 -0.43
N PRO A 85 -8.01 8.40 -0.67
CA PRO A 85 -8.41 9.52 0.18
C PRO A 85 -8.73 9.12 1.63
N TYR A 86 -9.14 7.86 1.83
CA TYR A 86 -9.38 7.27 3.16
C TYR A 86 -8.19 6.49 3.72
N GLY A 87 -7.04 6.57 3.05
CA GLY A 87 -5.84 5.81 3.34
C GLY A 87 -5.96 4.32 2.97
N GLN A 88 -4.94 3.55 3.37
CA GLN A 88 -4.86 2.10 3.16
C GLN A 88 -5.02 1.31 4.47
N GLY A 89 -5.31 1.98 5.58
CA GLY A 89 -5.62 1.35 6.87
C GLY A 89 -7.09 0.92 6.97
N ILE A 90 -7.56 0.70 8.20
CA ILE A 90 -8.93 0.21 8.48
C ILE A 90 -10.01 1.08 7.80
N MET A 91 -9.86 2.41 7.83
CA MET A 91 -10.82 3.31 7.19
C MET A 91 -10.85 3.19 5.66
N GLY A 92 -9.70 2.86 5.04
CA GLY A 92 -9.63 2.52 3.62
C GLY A 92 -10.43 1.26 3.31
N VAL A 93 -10.29 0.22 4.14
CA VAL A 93 -11.05 -1.04 4.03
C VAL A 93 -12.55 -0.81 4.20
N VAL A 94 -12.96 -0.03 5.20
CA VAL A 94 -14.37 0.33 5.44
C VAL A 94 -14.95 1.04 4.22
N HIS A 95 -14.21 2.01 3.66
CA HIS A 95 -14.64 2.70 2.46
C HIS A 95 -14.79 1.75 1.26
N ALA A 96 -13.76 0.94 0.98
CA ALA A 96 -13.77 0.00 -0.14
C ALA A 96 -14.90 -1.05 -0.03
N PHE A 97 -15.17 -1.54 1.19
CA PHE A 97 -16.30 -2.43 1.48
C PHE A 97 -17.64 -1.75 1.19
N ASN A 98 -17.83 -0.51 1.65
CA ASN A 98 -19.06 0.25 1.40
C ASN A 98 -19.26 0.58 -0.09
N GLN A 99 -18.18 0.67 -0.87
CA GLN A 99 -18.23 0.89 -2.31
C GLN A 99 -18.46 -0.39 -3.13
N ASN A 100 -18.61 -1.55 -2.48
CA ASN A 100 -18.78 -2.87 -3.12
C ASN A 100 -17.65 -3.20 -4.12
N GLU A 101 -16.39 -2.93 -3.76
CA GLU A 101 -15.27 -3.41 -4.55
C GLU A 101 -15.27 -4.94 -4.65
N SER A 102 -15.27 -5.47 -5.88
CA SER A 102 -15.56 -6.88 -6.18
C SER A 102 -14.65 -7.87 -5.45
N ASN A 103 -13.38 -7.51 -5.27
CA ASN A 103 -12.38 -8.40 -4.67
C ASN A 103 -12.51 -8.48 -3.14
N LEU A 104 -13.11 -7.48 -2.51
CA LEU A 104 -13.28 -7.39 -1.06
C LEU A 104 -14.62 -8.00 -0.61
N HIS A 105 -15.67 -7.84 -1.41
CA HIS A 105 -17.01 -8.30 -1.05
C HIS A 105 -17.11 -9.83 -0.91
N ASP A 106 -16.31 -10.59 -1.66
CA ASP A 106 -16.29 -12.05 -1.56
C ASP A 106 -15.62 -12.55 -0.28
N TYR A 107 -14.69 -11.76 0.28
CA TYR A 107 -13.87 -12.14 1.42
C TYR A 107 -14.33 -11.49 2.73
N ILE A 108 -14.62 -10.20 2.74
CA ILE A 108 -15.11 -9.50 3.93
C ILE A 108 -16.62 -9.75 4.05
N GLN A 109 -17.00 -10.52 5.07
CA GLN A 109 -18.41 -10.85 5.31
C GLN A 109 -19.11 -9.75 6.11
N ARG A 110 -18.40 -9.07 7.01
CA ARG A 110 -18.99 -8.06 7.87
C ARG A 110 -17.97 -7.12 8.48
N ILE A 111 -18.34 -5.85 8.61
CA ILE A 111 -17.65 -4.87 9.45
C ILE A 111 -18.61 -4.41 10.55
N THR A 112 -18.18 -4.44 11.81
CA THR A 112 -18.99 -4.02 12.97
C THR A 112 -18.22 -3.04 13.82
N PHE A 113 -18.85 -1.93 14.14
CA PHE A 113 -18.38 -0.95 15.11
C PHE A 113 -19.04 -1.25 16.46
N MET A 114 -18.23 -1.45 17.50
CA MET A 114 -18.69 -1.72 18.85
C MET A 114 -18.82 -0.41 19.64
N ASP A 115 -19.67 -0.43 20.67
CA ASP A 115 -19.99 0.77 21.47
C ASP A 115 -18.76 1.34 22.22
N ASP A 116 -17.76 0.50 22.49
CA ASP A 116 -16.51 0.85 23.15
C ASP A 116 -15.43 1.39 22.17
N GLY A 117 -15.79 1.57 20.89
CA GLY A 117 -14.91 2.12 19.87
C GLY A 117 -14.06 1.07 19.14
N HIS A 118 -14.16 -0.22 19.49
CA HIS A 118 -13.50 -1.28 18.75
C HIS A 118 -14.18 -1.54 17.40
N ILE A 119 -13.37 -1.98 16.43
CA ILE A 119 -13.83 -2.38 15.10
C ILE A 119 -13.54 -3.86 14.94
N MET A 120 -14.56 -4.63 14.56
CA MET A 120 -14.42 -6.05 14.22
C MET A 120 -14.72 -6.24 12.73
N ILE A 121 -13.76 -6.82 12.01
CA ILE A 121 -13.90 -7.20 10.61
C ILE A 121 -13.91 -8.72 10.54
N LEU A 122 -15.00 -9.29 10.03
CA LEU A 122 -15.11 -10.72 9.77
C LEU A 122 -14.73 -11.00 8.31
N CYS A 123 -13.62 -11.71 8.14
CA CYS A 123 -13.10 -12.13 6.84
C CYS A 123 -13.25 -13.65 6.69
N MET A 124 -13.96 -14.08 5.65
CA MET A 124 -14.17 -15.48 5.30
C MET A 124 -14.79 -15.57 3.91
N PHE A 125 -14.31 -16.45 3.03
CA PHE A 125 -15.02 -16.77 1.80
C PHE A 125 -16.26 -17.62 2.09
N LYS A 126 -17.29 -17.51 1.24
CA LYS A 126 -18.51 -18.31 1.36
C LYS A 126 -18.24 -19.82 1.46
N LEU A 127 -17.30 -20.34 0.66
CA LEU A 127 -16.92 -21.75 0.69
C LEU A 127 -16.28 -22.15 2.03
N GLN A 128 -15.44 -21.29 2.60
CA GLN A 128 -14.85 -21.50 3.94
C GLN A 128 -15.95 -21.52 5.01
N ALA A 129 -16.94 -20.63 4.95
CA ALA A 129 -18.06 -20.61 5.90
C ALA A 129 -18.89 -21.90 5.83
N GLU A 130 -19.18 -22.39 4.63
CA GLU A 130 -19.90 -23.65 4.42
C GLU A 130 -19.11 -24.85 4.97
N HIS A 131 -17.79 -24.86 4.82
CA HIS A 131 -16.92 -25.90 5.38
C HIS A 131 -16.83 -25.79 6.90
N MET A 132 -16.67 -24.58 7.42
CA MET A 132 -16.57 -24.30 8.85
C MET A 132 -17.80 -24.79 9.62
N SER A 133 -19.00 -24.65 9.05
CA SER A 133 -20.24 -25.16 9.65
C SER A 133 -20.25 -26.67 9.92
N LYS A 134 -19.36 -27.43 9.27
CA LYS A 134 -19.26 -28.89 9.36
C LYS A 134 -18.14 -29.36 10.29
N PHE A 135 -17.23 -28.48 10.70
CA PHE A 135 -16.11 -28.87 11.53
C PHE A 135 -16.55 -29.17 12.96
N LYS A 136 -16.06 -30.29 13.50
CA LYS A 136 -16.27 -30.64 14.92
C LYS A 136 -15.28 -29.93 15.83
N TYR A 137 -14.09 -29.66 15.31
CA TYR A 137 -12.99 -29.04 16.02
C TYR A 137 -12.31 -28.04 15.09
N PHE A 138 -11.86 -26.93 15.66
CA PHE A 138 -11.05 -25.93 14.98
C PHE A 138 -9.92 -25.51 15.90
N MET A 139 -8.85 -25.01 15.30
CA MET A 139 -7.70 -24.42 15.97
C MET A 139 -7.77 -22.90 15.79
N VAL A 140 -7.39 -22.16 16.82
CA VAL A 140 -7.23 -20.71 16.72
C VAL A 140 -5.74 -20.42 16.80
N ASP A 141 -5.19 -19.77 15.77
CA ASP A 141 -3.82 -19.26 15.84
C ASP A 141 -3.82 -17.96 16.66
N ILE A 142 -3.23 -18.03 17.86
CA ILE A 142 -3.08 -16.91 18.82
C ILE A 142 -1.57 -16.57 18.94
N SER A 143 -0.78 -16.83 17.91
CA SER A 143 0.65 -16.49 17.95
C SER A 143 0.86 -15.00 18.25
N TYR A 144 1.81 -14.68 19.13
CA TYR A 144 2.05 -13.32 19.63
C TYR A 144 2.18 -12.26 18.52
N LYS A 145 2.69 -12.65 17.34
CA LYS A 145 2.83 -11.76 16.17
C LYS A 145 1.50 -11.29 15.58
N ARG A 146 0.40 -12.02 15.80
CA ARG A 146 -0.95 -11.69 15.32
C ARG A 146 -1.78 -10.93 16.36
N VAL A 147 -1.55 -11.17 17.65
CA VAL A 147 -2.45 -10.70 18.74
C VAL A 147 -1.86 -9.51 19.52
N PHE A 148 -0.68 -9.03 19.14
CA PHE A 148 -0.02 -7.90 19.80
C PHE A 148 0.55 -6.91 18.76
N GLY A 149 -0.34 -6.36 17.93
CA GLY A 149 -0.05 -5.32 16.94
C GLY A 149 -0.99 -4.12 17.07
N GLU A 150 -0.95 -3.18 16.11
CA GLU A 150 -1.97 -2.11 16.01
C GLU A 150 -3.38 -2.68 15.75
N ILE A 151 -3.44 -3.89 15.20
CA ILE A 151 -4.65 -4.69 14.97
C ILE A 151 -4.38 -6.07 15.55
N ASN A 152 -5.37 -6.60 16.28
CA ASN A 152 -5.34 -7.97 16.77
C ASN A 152 -6.04 -8.87 15.75
N GLU A 153 -5.33 -9.87 15.25
CA GLU A 153 -5.82 -10.85 14.29
C GLU A 153 -6.04 -12.20 14.97
N LEU A 154 -7.17 -12.84 14.67
CA LEU A 154 -7.49 -14.20 15.09
C LEU A 154 -7.81 -15.01 13.84
N GLU A 155 -7.03 -16.06 13.60
CA GLU A 155 -7.23 -16.96 12.47
C GLU A 155 -7.80 -18.29 12.97
N PHE A 156 -8.88 -18.73 12.33
CA PHE A 156 -9.54 -20.00 12.62
C PHE A 156 -9.14 -21.02 11.55
N ASN A 157 -8.39 -22.02 11.95
CA ASN A 157 -7.92 -23.08 11.08
C ASN A 157 -8.64 -24.39 11.39
N ALA A 158 -8.88 -25.20 10.38
CA ALA A 158 -9.40 -26.55 10.59
C ALA A 158 -8.75 -27.53 9.63
N TYR A 159 -8.51 -28.74 10.15
CA TYR A 159 -7.98 -29.83 9.37
C TYR A 159 -9.14 -30.64 8.79
N ASP A 160 -9.15 -30.80 7.46
CA ASP A 160 -10.09 -31.67 6.77
C ASP A 160 -9.47 -33.05 6.56
N GLU A 161 -9.93 -33.99 7.37
CA GLU A 161 -9.52 -35.39 7.31
C GLU A 161 -9.81 -36.03 5.95
N ASN A 162 -10.84 -35.58 5.22
CA ASN A 162 -11.23 -36.18 3.94
C ASN A 162 -10.26 -35.81 2.81
N ASN A 163 -9.70 -34.60 2.86
CA ASN A 163 -8.82 -34.05 1.83
C ASN A 163 -7.35 -33.98 2.27
N ASN A 164 -7.05 -34.37 3.52
CA ASN A 164 -5.73 -34.28 4.14
C ASN A 164 -5.10 -32.88 4.00
N SER A 165 -5.92 -31.84 4.17
CA SER A 165 -5.55 -30.43 3.96
C SER A 165 -6.02 -29.55 5.12
N VAL A 166 -5.34 -28.43 5.31
CA VAL A 166 -5.74 -27.39 6.27
C VAL A 166 -6.48 -26.30 5.51
N TYR A 167 -7.69 -25.98 5.96
CA TYR A 167 -8.40 -24.79 5.53
C TYR A 167 -8.00 -23.63 6.45
N TYR A 168 -7.48 -22.58 5.80
CA TYR A 168 -7.30 -21.24 6.34
C TYR A 168 -8.55 -20.42 6.09
#